data_AF-A0A3M0KY57-F1
#
_entry.id   AF-A0A3M0KY57-F1
#
_cell.length_a   1.000
_cell.length_b   1.000
_cell.length_c   1.000
_cell.angle_alpha   90.00
_cell.angle_beta   90.00
_cell.angle_gamma   90.00
#
_symmetry.space_group_name_H-M   'P 1'
#
loop_
_entity.id
_entity.type
_entity.pdbx_description
1 polymer ?
#
loop_
_entity_poly.entity_id
_entity_poly.type
_entity_poly.pdbx_seq_one_letter_code
_entity_poly.pdbx_strand_id
1 'polypeptide(L)'
;MATVAELKAVLRDTLEKRGALAQIKARIRAEVFNALDDQSEPRPTLPRENLLINELIREYLEYNKYKYTASVLIAGSPCPVDSSITSHGDSIGYS
;
A
#
# COMPACT_ATOMS: atom_id res chain seq x y z
N MET A 1 -20.32 42.01 12.09
CA MET A 1 -20.96 40.73 12.45
C MET A 1 -20.33 39.66 11.56
N ALA A 2 -19.74 38.61 12.12
CA ALA A 2 -19.16 37.54 11.31
C ALA A 2 -20.28 36.83 10.54
N THR A 3 -20.12 36.67 9.23
CA THR A 3 -21.13 36.00 8.42
C THR A 3 -21.01 34.49 8.56
N VAL A 4 -22.10 33.76 8.37
CA VAL A 4 -22.11 32.28 8.40
C VAL A 4 -21.09 31.69 7.40
N ALA A 5 -20.84 32.40 6.30
CA ALA A 5 -19.85 32.01 5.29
C ALA A 5 -18.40 32.11 5.82
N GLU A 6 -18.05 33.20 6.53
CA GLU A 6 -16.74 33.36 7.16
C GLU A 6 -16.50 32.29 8.23
N LEU A 7 -17.52 31.99 9.03
CA LEU A 7 -17.43 30.95 10.06
C LEU A 7 -17.19 29.56 9.44
N LYS A 8 -17.88 29.25 8.34
CA LYS A 8 -17.68 28.00 7.58
C LYS A 8 -16.29 27.92 6.96
N ALA A 9 -15.77 29.03 6.44
CA ALA A 9 -14.43 29.11 5.88
C ALA A 9 -13.35 28.85 6.95
N VAL A 10 -13.44 29.53 8.08
CA VAL A 10 -12.50 29.35 9.21
C VAL A 10 -12.54 27.92 9.75
N LEU A 11 -13.73 27.32 9.88
CA LEU A 11 -13.87 25.93 10.31
C LEU A 11 -13.19 24.97 9.33
N ARG A 12 -13.41 25.16 8.02
CA ARG A 12 -12.79 24.35 6.98
C ARG A 12 -11.26 24.47 7.01
N ASP A 13 -10.73 25.68 7.07
CA ASP A 13 -9.29 25.92 7.13
C ASP A 13 -8.66 25.30 8.38
N THR A 14 -9.37 25.34 9.52
CA THR A 14 -8.91 24.71 10.75
C THR A 14 -8.88 23.18 10.62
N LEU A 15 -9.89 22.58 9.98
CA LEU A 15 -9.94 21.13 9.73
C LEU A 15 -8.91 20.68 8.68
N GLU A 16 -8.59 21.53 7.69
CA GLU A 16 -7.51 21.28 6.73
C GLU A 16 -6.13 21.37 7.41
N LYS A 17 -5.87 22.42 8.21
CA LYS A 17 -4.60 22.59 8.95
C LYS A 17 -4.33 21.48 9.95
N ARG A 18 -5.38 20.96 10.61
CA ARG A 18 -5.28 19.81 11.52
C ARG A 18 -5.14 18.47 10.80
N GLY A 19 -5.25 18.44 9.47
CA GLY A 19 -5.20 17.20 8.68
C GLY A 19 -6.46 16.33 8.73
N ALA A 20 -7.44 16.66 9.59
CA ALA A 20 -8.68 15.90 9.75
C ALA A 20 -9.48 15.81 8.43
N LEU A 21 -9.57 16.91 7.68
CA LEU A 21 -10.27 16.90 6.39
C LEU A 21 -9.54 16.03 5.35
N ALA A 22 -8.21 16.04 5.36
CA ALA A 22 -7.40 15.20 4.48
C ALA A 22 -7.58 13.70 4.81
N GLN A 23 -7.59 13.35 6.10
CA GLN A 23 -7.82 11.98 6.56
C GLN A 23 -9.22 11.47 6.16
N ILE A 24 -10.26 12.29 6.32
CA ILE A 24 -11.62 11.93 5.91
C ILE A 24 -11.68 11.71 4.39
N LYS A 25 -11.10 12.62 3.59
CA LYS A 25 -11.04 12.47 2.13
C LYS A 25 -10.28 11.21 1.71
N ALA A 26 -9.16 10.89 2.38
CA ALA A 26 -8.37 9.70 2.11
C ALA A 26 -9.16 8.42 2.40
N ARG A 27 -9.88 8.38 3.54
CA ARG A 27 -10.75 7.24 3.89
C ARG A 27 -11.86 7.04 2.87
N ILE A 28 -12.51 8.11 2.41
CA ILE A 28 -13.53 8.01 1.36
C ILE A 28 -12.92 7.47 0.06
N ARG A 29 -11.75 7.96 -0.35
CA ARG A 29 -11.06 7.45 -1.55
C ARG A 29 -10.70 5.97 -1.43
N ALA A 30 -10.22 5.54 -0.26
CA ALA A 30 -9.92 4.14 0.00
C ALA A 30 -11.20 3.28 -0.09
N GLU A 31 -12.31 3.74 0.48
CA GLU A 31 -13.55 2.97 0.47
C GLU A 31 -14.21 2.91 -0.90
N VAL A 32 -14.12 3.99 -1.68
CA VAL A 32 -14.51 3.99 -3.09
C VAL A 32 -13.64 3.04 -3.90
N PHE A 33 -12.32 3.05 -3.67
CA PHE A 33 -11.41 2.11 -4.33
C PHE A 33 -11.78 0.67 -3.98
N ASN A 34 -11.97 0.33 -2.70
CA ASN A 34 -12.37 -1.00 -2.25
C ASN A 34 -13.72 -1.45 -2.82
N ALA A 35 -14.70 -0.54 -2.94
CA ALA A 35 -16.01 -0.86 -3.51
C ALA A 35 -15.99 -1.06 -5.03
N LEU A 36 -15.02 -0.45 -5.72
CA LEU A 36 -14.79 -0.62 -7.15
C LEU A 36 -13.83 -1.78 -7.47
N ASP A 37 -13.02 -2.19 -6.50
CA ASP A 37 -12.07 -3.28 -6.62
C ASP A 37 -12.82 -4.61 -6.59
N ASP A 38 -13.17 -5.10 -7.78
CA ASP A 38 -13.84 -6.38 -7.95
C ASP A 38 -12.83 -7.51 -7.69
N GLN A 39 -12.69 -7.87 -6.40
CA GLN A 39 -11.87 -8.99 -5.91
C GLN A 39 -12.31 -10.36 -6.50
N SER A 40 -13.41 -10.40 -7.26
CA SER A 40 -13.83 -11.57 -8.02
C SER A 40 -12.94 -11.85 -9.23
N GLU A 41 -12.23 -10.86 -9.78
CA GLU A 41 -11.35 -11.11 -10.90
C GLU A 41 -10.07 -11.80 -10.40
N PRO A 42 -9.80 -13.06 -10.83
CA PRO A 42 -8.56 -13.71 -10.47
C PRO A 42 -7.42 -12.85 -11.00
N ARG A 43 -6.60 -12.36 -10.08
CA ARG A 43 -5.42 -11.57 -10.40
C ARG A 43 -4.67 -12.25 -11.55
N PRO A 44 -4.44 -11.58 -12.70
CA PRO A 44 -3.87 -12.24 -13.86
C PRO A 44 -2.57 -12.93 -13.47
N THR A 45 -2.43 -14.19 -13.87
CA THR A 45 -1.21 -14.97 -13.66
C THR A 45 -0.04 -14.20 -14.26
N LEU A 46 0.87 -13.71 -13.40
CA LEU A 46 1.98 -12.91 -13.88
C LEU A 46 2.93 -13.82 -14.69
N PRO A 47 3.16 -13.51 -15.97
CA PRO A 47 4.16 -14.22 -16.75
C PRO A 47 5.56 -13.98 -16.16
N ARG A 48 6.50 -14.90 -16.43
CA ARG A 48 7.85 -14.91 -15.84
C ARG A 48 8.61 -13.60 -16.10
N GLU A 49 8.36 -12.99 -17.25
CA GLU A 49 8.91 -11.71 -17.67
C GLU A 49 8.49 -10.58 -16.71
N ASN A 50 7.23 -10.60 -16.25
CA ASN A 50 6.74 -9.59 -15.32
C ASN A 50 7.30 -9.79 -13.90
N LEU A 51 7.59 -11.03 -13.50
CA LEU A 51 8.31 -11.28 -12.24
C LEU A 51 9.73 -10.71 -12.30
N LEU A 52 10.43 -10.89 -13.43
CA LEU A 52 11.75 -10.30 -13.64
C LEU A 52 11.69 -8.77 -13.61
N ILE A 53 10.69 -8.16 -14.26
CA ILE A 53 10.48 -6.70 -14.22
C ILE A 53 10.26 -6.22 -12.78
N ASN A 54 9.44 -6.92 -11.99
CA ASN A 54 9.19 -6.57 -10.60
C ASN A 54 10.48 -6.62 -9.75
N GLU A 55 11.33 -7.63 -9.96
CA GLU A 55 12.63 -7.73 -9.28
C GLU A 55 13.59 -6.60 -9.67
N LEU A 56 13.66 -6.25 -10.95
CA LEU A 56 14.48 -5.12 -11.42
C LEU A 56 14.00 -3.78 -10.83
N ILE A 57 12.69 -3.58 -10.72
CA ILE A 57 12.11 -2.39 -10.08
C ILE A 57 12.44 -2.39 -8.58
N ARG A 58 12.30 -3.53 -7.88
CA ARG A 58 12.66 -3.65 -6.46
C ARG A 58 14.13 -3.31 -6.24
N GLU A 59 15.04 -3.87 -7.04
CA GLU A 59 16.48 -3.62 -6.98
C GLU A 59 16.81 -2.14 -7.23
N TYR A 60 16.17 -1.52 -8.22
CA TYR A 60 16.32 -0.08 -8.47
C TYR A 60 15.89 0.77 -7.27
N LEU A 61 14.74 0.46 -6.66
CA LEU A 61 14.25 1.19 -5.49
C LEU A 61 15.17 1.01 -4.27
N GLU A 62 15.70 -0.19 -4.06
CA GLU A 62 16.68 -0.48 -3.00
C GLU A 62 18.01 0.23 -3.21
N TYR A 63 18.51 0.23 -4.45
CA TYR A 63 19.72 0.95 -4.84
C TYR A 63 19.60 2.45 -4.53
N ASN A 64 18.47 3.05 -4.90
CA ASN A 64 18.17 4.47 -4.67
C ASN A 64 17.64 4.80 -3.26
N LYS A 65 17.63 3.82 -2.34
CA LYS A 65 17.20 3.98 -0.93
C LYS A 65 15.73 4.38 -0.74
N TYR A 66 14.86 4.06 -1.69
CA TYR A 66 13.41 4.28 -1.61
C TYR A 66 12.68 3.16 -0.85
N LYS A 67 13.03 2.98 0.43
CA LYS A 67 12.57 1.85 1.27
C LYS A 67 11.04 1.76 1.40
N TYR A 68 10.35 2.89 1.51
CA TYR A 68 8.90 2.92 1.66
C TYR A 68 8.19 2.46 0.38
N THR A 69 8.65 2.90 -0.78
CA THR A 69 8.10 2.49 -2.08
C THR A 69 8.37 1.02 -2.36
N ALA A 70 9.57 0.52 -2.04
CA ALA A 70 9.91 -0.90 -2.16
C ALA A 70 8.99 -1.77 -1.29
N SER A 71 8.70 -1.33 -0.05
CA SER A 71 7.80 -2.06 0.86
C SER A 71 6.36 -2.16 0.32
N VAL A 72 5.83 -1.09 -0.28
CA VAL A 72 4.50 -1.11 -0.91
C VAL A 72 4.48 -2.00 -2.15
N LEU A 73 5.54 -2.00 -2.96
CA LEU A 73 5.65 -2.87 -4.14
C LEU A 73 5.63 -4.36 -3.76
N ILE A 74 6.32 -4.74 -2.69
CA ILE A 74 6.34 -6.13 -2.17
C ILE A 74 4.95 -6.53 -1.66
N ALA A 75 4.28 -5.67 -0.89
CA ALA A 75 2.93 -5.94 -0.38
C ALA A 75 1.88 -6.02 -1.50
N GLY A 76 2.07 -5.24 -2.56
CA GLY A 76 1.17 -5.16 -3.70
C GLY A 76 1.39 -6.24 -4.73
N SER A 77 2.59 -6.82 -4.88
CA SER A 77 2.88 -7.87 -5.87
C SER A 77 2.49 -9.24 -5.33
N PRO A 78 2.00 -10.19 -6.15
CA PRO A 78 1.83 -11.55 -5.68
C PRO A 78 3.23 -12.13 -5.59
N CYS A 79 3.79 -12.14 -4.38
CA CYS A 79 5.10 -12.71 -4.14
C CYS A 79 5.10 -14.16 -4.62
N PRO A 80 6.05 -14.58 -5.47
CA PRO A 80 6.54 -15.95 -5.38
C PRO A 80 7.36 -15.96 -4.09
N VAL A 81 6.68 -16.12 -2.95
CA VAL A 81 7.36 -16.57 -1.74
C VAL A 81 7.90 -17.95 -2.10
N ASP A 82 9.19 -18.01 -2.35
CA ASP A 82 9.91 -19.27 -2.46
C ASP A 82 9.69 -20.02 -1.14
N SER A 83 8.73 -20.94 -1.16
CA SER A 83 8.30 -21.75 -0.02
C SER A 83 9.35 -22.78 0.41
N SER A 84 10.56 -22.72 -0.16
CA SER A 84 11.66 -23.64 0.14
C SER A 84 12.58 -23.18 1.28
N ILE A 85 12.47 -21.93 1.77
CA ILE A 85 13.42 -21.40 2.78
C ILE A 85 12.88 -21.48 4.22
N THR A 86 11.60 -21.78 4.42
CA THR A 86 11.00 -21.82 5.78
C THR A 86 10.91 -23.22 6.41
N SER A 87 11.38 -24.29 5.75
CA SER A 87 11.25 -25.67 6.26
C SER A 87 12.49 -26.28 6.91
N HIS A 88 13.59 -25.53 7.12
CA HIS A 88 14.85 -26.10 7.62
C HIS A 88 15.24 -25.69 9.05
N GLY A 89 14.32 -25.08 9.80
CA GLY A 89 14.53 -24.78 11.21
C GLY A 89 13.42 -25.38 12.05
N ASP A 90 13.46 -26.70 12.29
CA ASP A 90 12.87 -27.37 13.47
C ASP A 90 13.15 -28.89 13.40
N SER A 91 14.41 -29.29 13.57
CA SER A 91 14.80 -30.67 13.88
C SER A 91 16.21 -30.73 14.47
N ILE A 92 16.41 -30.07 15.62
CA ILE A 92 17.49 -30.48 16.53
C ILE A 92 16.94 -30.44 17.95
N GLY A 93 16.70 -31.63 18.50
CA GLY A 93 16.35 -31.81 19.90
C GLY A 93 15.32 -32.91 20.08
N TYR A 94 15.77 -34.16 20.13
CA TYR A 94 15.37 -35.18 21.11
C TYR A 94 16.06 -36.50 20.74
N SER A 95 17.20 -36.76 21.38
CA SER A 95 17.68 -38.08 21.86
C SER A 95 18.89 -37.85 22.74
#